data_AF-B0DA00-F1
#
_entry.id   AF-B0DA00-F1
#
_cell.length_a   1.000
_cell.length_b   1.000
_cell.length_c   1.000
_cell.angle_alpha   90.00
_cell.angle_beta   90.00
_cell.angle_gamma   90.00
#
_symmetry.space_group_name_H-M   'P 1'
#
loop_
_entity.id
_entity.type
_entity.pdbx_description
1 polymer ?
#
loop_
_entity_poly.entity_id
_entity_poly.type
_entity_poly.pdbx_seq_one_letter_code
_entity_poly.pdbx_strand_id
1 'polypeptide(L)' 'KLQERENNLRESWVRAMETRLVQNELGKCQRGEGVNHYENCKWLADKYIQMLRENRVQGYKHIDV' A
#
# COMPACT_ATOMS: atom_id res chain seq x y z
N LYS A 1 8.19 17.32 -19.60
CA LYS A 1 7.99 15.90 -19.95
C LYS A 1 8.85 14.94 -19.13
N LEU A 2 10.19 15.09 -19.06
CA LEU A 2 11.04 14.20 -18.23
C LEU A 2 10.81 14.38 -16.73
N GLN A 3 10.81 15.62 -16.24
CA GLN A 3 10.57 15.92 -14.82
C GLN A 3 9.22 15.37 -14.32
N GLU A 4 8.17 15.53 -15.12
CA GLU A 4 6.83 15.04 -14.79
C GLU A 4 6.79 13.51 -14.71
N ARG A 5 7.48 12.81 -15.61
CA ARG A 5 7.64 11.35 -15.53
C ARG A 5 8.38 10.93 -14.26
N GLU A 6 9.46 11.61 -13.92
CA GLU A 6 10.23 11.32 -12.69
C GLU A 6 9.41 11.58 -11.44
N ASN A 7 8.66 12.68 -11.39
CA ASN A 7 7.77 13.01 -10.27
C ASN A 7 6.70 11.93 -10.11
N ASN A 8 6.02 11.54 -11.19
CA ASN A 8 5.00 10.47 -11.15
C ASN A 8 5.58 9.14 -10.66
N LEU A 9 6.77 8.77 -11.14
CA LEU A 9 7.43 7.55 -10.69
C LEU A 9 7.77 7.61 -9.20
N ARG A 10 8.32 8.74 -8.73
CA ARG A 10 8.65 8.95 -7.32
C ARG A 10 7.40 8.84 -6.44
N GLU A 11 6.32 9.52 -6.80
CA GLU A 11 5.04 9.45 -6.07
C GLU A 11 4.46 8.04 -6.04
N SER A 12 4.56 7.31 -7.15
CA SER A 12 4.11 5.91 -7.21
C SER A 12 4.90 5.02 -6.25
N TRP A 13 6.21 5.21 -6.15
CA TRP A 13 7.06 4.51 -5.18
C TRP A 13 6.75 4.91 -3.74
N VAL A 14 6.46 6.18 -3.47
CA VAL A 14 6.06 6.65 -2.13
C VAL A 14 4.80 5.91 -1.67
N ARG A 15 3.74 5.85 -2.50
CA ARG A 15 2.50 5.11 -2.19
C ARG A 15 2.73 3.61 -1.96
N ALA A 16 3.63 3.01 -2.74
CA ALA A 16 4.02 1.62 -2.53
C ALA A 16 4.73 1.42 -1.18
N MET A 17 5.57 2.37 -0.77
CA MET A 17 6.24 2.35 0.54
C MET A 17 5.27 2.58 1.70
N GLU A 18 4.28 3.47 1.55
CA GLU A 18 3.21 3.64 2.53
C GLU A 18 2.44 2.33 2.75
N THR A 19 2.15 1.60 1.68
CA THR A 19 1.48 0.29 1.74
C THR A 19 2.30 -0.74 2.51
N ARG A 20 3.64 -0.73 2.33
CA ARG A 20 4.57 -1.58 3.10
C ARG A 20 4.59 -1.24 4.58
N LEU A 21 4.47 0.04 4.95
CA LEU A 21 4.37 0.44 6.37
C LEU A 21 3.11 -0.14 7.00
N VAL A 22 1.97 -0.04 6.31
CA VAL A 22 0.70 -0.61 6.78
C VAL A 22 0.79 -2.14 6.92
N GLN A 23 1.44 -2.83 5.98
CA GLN A 23 1.71 -4.27 6.07
C GLN A 23 2.53 -4.63 7.32
N ASN A 24 3.58 -3.86 7.61
CA ASN A 24 4.43 -4.08 8.77
C ASN A 24 3.68 -3.88 10.09
N GLU A 25 2.88 -2.81 10.18
CA GLU A 25 2.03 -2.57 11.35
C GLU A 25 0.96 -3.65 11.51
N LEU A 26 0.37 -4.15 10.41
CA LEU A 26 -0.57 -5.26 10.46
C LEU A 26 0.09 -6.52 11.02
N GLY A 27 1.30 -6.84 10.58
CA GLY A 27 2.06 -7.97 11.11
C GLY A 27 2.49 -7.80 12.57
N LYS A 28 2.65 -6.56 13.07
CA LYS A 28 2.85 -6.31 14.51
C LYS A 28 1.57 -6.51 15.29
N CYS A 29 0.44 -5.95 14.82
CA CYS A 29 -0.87 -6.10 15.44
C CYS A 29 -1.26 -7.58 15.55
N GLN A 30 -1.16 -8.35 14.46
CA GLN A 30 -1.50 -9.77 14.45
C GLN A 30 -0.65 -10.60 15.43
N ARG A 31 0.64 -10.27 15.57
CA ARG A 31 1.52 -10.93 16.55
C ARG A 31 1.21 -10.53 17.98
N GLY A 32 0.81 -9.28 18.22
CA GLY A 32 0.48 -8.76 19.55
C GLY A 32 -0.87 -9.26 20.07
N GLU A 33 -1.90 -9.25 19.22
CA GLU A 33 -3.28 -9.60 19.58
C GLU A 33 -3.52 -11.11 19.64
N GLY A 34 -2.65 -11.92 19.01
CA GLY A 34 -2.79 -13.36 18.96
C GLY A 34 -4.16 -13.76 18.39
N VAL A 35 -4.93 -14.58 19.11
CA VAL A 35 -6.24 -15.06 18.64
C VAL A 35 -7.27 -13.94 18.39
N ASN A 36 -7.11 -12.78 19.03
CA ASN A 36 -8.06 -11.65 18.91
C ASN A 36 -7.81 -10.76 17.68
N HIS A 37 -6.79 -11.08 16.86
CA HIS A 37 -6.39 -10.21 15.75
C HIS A 37 -7.49 -9.97 14.71
N TYR A 38 -8.48 -10.87 14.61
CA TYR A 38 -9.59 -10.74 13.65
C TYR A 38 -10.50 -9.55 13.95
N GLU A 39 -10.63 -9.17 15.22
CA GLU A 39 -11.42 -8.02 15.63
C GLU A 39 -10.53 -6.78 15.74
N ASN A 40 -9.45 -6.89 16.50
CA ASN A 40 -8.61 -5.75 16.88
C ASN A 40 -7.77 -5.19 15.70
N CYS A 41 -7.36 -6.05 14.76
CA CYS A 41 -6.55 -5.64 13.59
C CYS A 41 -7.37 -5.46 12.31
N LYS A 42 -8.71 -5.60 12.36
CA LYS A 42 -9.57 -5.59 11.17
C LYS A 42 -9.42 -4.32 10.32
N TRP A 43 -9.47 -3.16 10.96
CA TRP A 43 -9.34 -1.87 10.28
C TRP A 43 -8.01 -1.74 9.52
N LEU A 44 -6.95 -2.34 10.05
CA LEU A 44 -5.62 -2.29 9.46
C LEU A 44 -5.49 -3.29 8.30
N ALA A 45 -6.15 -4.44 8.41
CA ALA A 45 -6.29 -5.39 7.30
C ALA A 45 -7.12 -4.81 6.15
N ASP A 46 -8.26 -4.18 6.45
CA ASP A 46 -9.12 -3.54 5.46
C ASP A 46 -8.38 -2.40 4.74
N LYS A 47 -7.66 -1.56 5.51
CA LYS A 47 -6.80 -0.50 4.95
C LYS A 47 -5.71 -1.07 4.05
N TYR A 48 -5.03 -2.15 4.47
CA TYR A 48 -4.00 -2.79 3.66
C TYR A 48 -4.58 -3.31 2.33
N ILE A 49 -5.72 -3.97 2.36
CA ILE A 49 -6.39 -4.50 1.16
C ILE A 49 -6.80 -3.37 0.22
N GLN A 50 -7.33 -2.26 0.76
CA GLN A 50 -7.66 -1.08 -0.04
C GLN A 50 -6.40 -0.51 -0.72
N MET A 51 -5.32 -0.31 0.03
CA MET A 51 -4.06 0.21 -0.49
C MET A 51 -3.43 -0.70 -1.54
N LEU A 52 -3.55 -2.03 -1.42
CA LEU A 52 -3.07 -2.96 -2.45
C LEU A 52 -3.77 -2.77 -3.81
N ARG A 53 -5.01 -2.28 -3.82
CA ARG A 53 -5.75 -2.00 -5.06
C ARG A 53 -5.35 -0.64 -5.64
N GLU A 54 -5.24 0.38 -4.78
CA GLU A 54 -5.04 1.78 -5.17
C GLU A 54 -3.56 2.14 -5.43
N ASN A 55 -2.63 1.62 -4.63
CA ASN A 55 -1.23 2.04 -4.61
C ASN A 55 -0.32 1.15 -5.47
N ARG A 56 -0.88 0.41 -6.43
CA ARG A 56 -0.07 -0.41 -7.35
C ARG A 56 0.82 0.53 -8.17
N VAL A 57 2.09 0.15 -8.32
CA VAL A 57 3.01 0.91 -9.18
C VAL A 57 2.52 0.76 -10.63
N GLN A 58 2.02 1.87 -11.19
CA GLN A 58 1.57 1.95 -12.57
C GLN A 58 2.64 2.66 -13.41
N GLY A 59 2.82 2.21 -14.65
CA GLY A 59 3.72 2.87 -15.59
C GLY A 59 3.19 4.25 -15.99
N TYR A 60 4.09 5.22 -16.18
CA TYR A 60 3.76 6.59 -16.62
C TYR A 60 3.00 6.63 -17.96
N LYS A 61 3.22 5.64 -18.84
CA LYS A 61 2.53 5.54 -20.12
C LYS A 61 1.39 4.54 -20.00
N HIS A 62 0.16 5.02 -20.13
CA HIS A 62 -1.00 4.16 -20.32
C HIS A 62 -1.05 3.79 -21.80
N ILE A 63 -1.13 2.50 -22.09
CA ILE A 63 -1.29 1.97 -23.45
C ILE A 63 -2.67 1.34 -23.44
N ASP A 64 -3.64 2.02 -24.06
CA ASP A 64 -4.93 1.43 -24.35
C ASP A 64 -4.73 0.41 -25.49
N VAL A 65 -5.09 -0.85 -25.23
CA VAL A 65 -5.09 -1.94 -26.22
C VAL A 65 -6.48 -2.07 -26.80
#